data_AF-A0A3R6NB53-F1
#
_entry.id   AF-A0A3R6NB53-F1
#
_cell.length_a   1.000
_cell.length_b   1.000
_cell.length_c   1.000
_cell.angle_alpha   90.00
_cell.angle_beta   90.00
_cell.angle_gamma   90.00
#
_symmetry.space_group_name_H-M   'P 1'
#
loop_
_entity.id
_entity.type
_entity.pdbx_description
1 polymer ?
#
loop_
_entity_poly.entity_id
_entity_poly.type
_entity_poly.pdbx_seq_one_letter_code
_entity_poly.pdbx_strand_id
1 'polypeptide(L)' 'MRNPDRLDDFYAELCRIHKAHFPDWRFGQFCSNFFGWLMAEKQQDLFFPEESRMLKYLKEYAGEEMG' A
#
# COMPACT_ATOMS: atom_id res chain seq x y z
N MET A 1 -21.00 0.38 9.40
CA MET A 1 -20.15 1.55 9.06
C MET A 1 -18.72 1.19 9.42
N ARG A 2 -17.73 1.47 8.57
CA ARG A 2 -16.33 1.09 8.83
C ARG A 2 -15.71 2.07 9.83
N ASN A 3 -14.87 1.60 10.76
CA ASN A 3 -14.21 2.47 11.74
C ASN A 3 -13.34 3.52 11.02
N PRO A 4 -13.52 4.84 11.21
CA PRO A 4 -12.68 5.85 10.58
C PRO A 4 -11.20 5.76 10.97
N ASP A 5 -10.88 5.36 12.21
CA ASP A 5 -9.51 5.36 12.75
C ASP A 5 -8.56 4.42 11.99
N ARG A 6 -9.10 3.44 11.25
CA ARG A 6 -8.29 2.54 10.39
C ARG A 6 -7.51 3.28 9.31
N LEU A 7 -7.94 4.49 8.95
CA LEU A 7 -7.27 5.33 7.97
C LEU A 7 -5.95 5.88 8.53
N ASP A 8 -5.91 6.21 9.81
CA ASP A 8 -4.73 6.81 10.44
C ASP A 8 -3.55 5.83 10.42
N ASP A 9 -3.78 4.59 10.85
CA ASP A 9 -2.77 3.53 10.83
C ASP A 9 -2.30 3.23 9.40
N PHE A 10 -3.23 3.17 8.44
CA PHE A 10 -2.91 2.92 7.04
C PHE A 10 -2.06 4.05 6.45
N TYR A 11 -2.43 5.32 6.68
CA TYR A 11 -1.70 6.46 6.15
C TYR A 11 -0.33 6.64 6.82
N ALA A 12 -0.21 6.33 8.11
CA ALA A 12 1.07 6.33 8.81
C ALA A 12 2.05 5.33 8.18
N GLU A 13 1.62 4.10 7.93
CA GLU A 13 2.46 3.08 7.30
C GLU A 13 2.73 3.37 5.82
N LEU A 14 1.74 3.87 5.07
CA LEU A 14 1.92 4.32 3.68
C LEU A 14 3.02 5.38 3.59
N CYS A 15 2.98 6.38 4.48
CA CYS A 15 4.00 7.43 4.57
C CYS A 15 5.37 6.86 4.95
N ARG A 16 5.42 5.96 5.94
CA ARG A 16 6.66 5.29 6.37
C ARG A 16 7.31 4.53 5.21
N ILE A 17 6.55 3.69 4.51
CA ILE A 17 7.03 2.87 3.39
C ILE A 17 7.48 3.75 2.23
N HIS A 18 6.68 4.77 1.87
CA HIS A 18 7.03 5.69 0.78
C HIS A 18 8.36 6.38 1.07
N LYS A 19 8.56 6.91 2.29
CA LYS A 19 9.81 7.56 2.69
C LYS A 19 11.01 6.60 2.74
N ALA A 20 10.80 5.35 3.15
CA ALA A 20 11.87 4.38 3.35
C ALA A 20 12.38 3.77 2.03
N HIS A 21 11.47 3.45 1.11
CA HIS A 21 11.80 2.66 -0.09
C HIS A 21 11.71 3.43 -1.40
N PHE A 22 10.87 4.47 -1.45
CA PHE A 22 10.59 5.22 -2.69
C PHE A 22 10.69 6.75 -2.50
N PRO A 23 11.71 7.29 -1.80
CA PRO A 23 11.75 8.70 -1.40
C PRO A 23 11.73 9.68 -2.58
N ASP A 24 12.24 9.28 -3.75
CA ASP A 24 12.30 10.11 -4.95
C ASP A 24 11.00 10.12 -5.75
N TRP A 25 10.10 9.16 -5.49
CA TRP A 25 8.85 9.05 -6.23
C TRP A 25 7.83 10.04 -5.68
N ARG A 26 7.13 10.75 -6.57
CA ARG A 26 5.98 11.55 -6.15
C ARG A 26 4.84 10.62 -5.72
N PHE A 27 3.97 11.11 -4.83
CA PHE A 27 2.85 10.33 -4.31
C PHE A 27 2.02 9.63 -5.40
N GLY A 28 1.62 10.37 -6.45
CA GLY A 28 0.85 9.77 -7.55
C GLY A 28 1.60 8.69 -8.33
N GLN A 29 2.92 8.83 -8.51
CA GLN A 29 3.76 7.82 -9.16
C GLN A 29 3.84 6.56 -8.30
N PHE A 30 4.05 6.73 -6.99
CA PHE A 30 4.06 5.63 -6.05
C PHE A 30 2.74 4.85 -6.06
N CYS A 31 1.60 5.54 -5.95
CA CYS A 31 0.29 4.90 -6.04
C CYS A 31 0.07 4.20 -7.38
N SER A 32 0.40 4.84 -8.51
CA SER A 32 0.22 4.23 -9.83
C SER A 32 1.06 2.95 -10.00
N ASN A 33 2.30 2.97 -9.53
CA ASN A 33 3.19 1.81 -9.62
C ASN A 33 2.72 0.66 -8.71
N PHE A 34 2.35 0.98 -7.46
CA PHE A 34 1.82 -0.01 -6.52
C PHE A 34 0.52 -0.64 -7.02
N PHE A 35 -0.47 0.16 -7.45
CA PHE A 35 -1.74 -0.38 -7.94
C PHE A 35 -1.57 -1.14 -9.26
N GLY A 36 -0.66 -0.71 -10.13
CA GLY A 36 -0.28 -1.45 -11.34
C GLY A 36 0.26 -2.84 -11.00
N TRP A 37 1.22 -2.91 -10.06
CA TRP A 37 1.74 -4.18 -9.55
C TRP A 37 0.65 -5.05 -8.89
N LEU A 38 -0.22 -4.45 -8.07
CA LEU A 38 -1.29 -5.18 -7.37
C LEU A 38 -2.25 -5.87 -8.36
N MET A 39 -2.65 -5.18 -9.43
CA MET A 39 -3.51 -5.75 -10.46
C MET A 39 -2.77 -6.78 -11.32
N ALA A 40 -1.50 -6.52 -11.69
CA ALA A 40 -0.73 -7.40 -12.56
C ALA A 40 -0.29 -8.70 -11.86
N GLU A 41 0.30 -8.58 -10.67
CA GLU A 41 0.94 -9.70 -9.97
C GLU A 41 0.01 -10.43 -9.01
N LYS A 42 -0.93 -9.71 -8.38
CA LYS A 42 -1.87 -10.29 -7.40
C LYS A 42 -3.26 -10.52 -7.96
N GLN A 43 -3.54 -10.01 -9.17
CA GLN A 43 -4.86 -10.06 -9.80
C GLN A 43 -5.97 -9.60 -8.85
N GLN A 44 -5.65 -8.64 -7.99
CA GLN A 44 -6.61 -8.09 -7.02
C GLN A 44 -7.21 -6.81 -7.59
N ASP A 45 -8.53 -6.73 -7.53
CA ASP A 45 -9.25 -5.48 -7.71
C ASP A 45 -8.98 -4.58 -6.49
N LEU A 46 -8.42 -3.39 -6.75
CA LEU A 46 -8.00 -2.43 -5.73
C LEU A 46 -9.14 -1.90 -4.85
N PHE A 47 -10.40 -2.05 -5.27
CA PHE A 47 -11.56 -1.56 -4.51
C PHE A 47 -12.07 -2.54 -3.44
N PHE A 48 -11.63 -3.80 -3.47
CA PHE A 48 -12.10 -4.85 -2.56
C PHE A 48 -11.29 -5.03 -1.26
N PRO A 49 -9.93 -5.00 -1.26
CA PRO A 49 -9.20 -5.23 -0.02
C PRO A 49 -9.43 -4.10 0.98
N GLU A 50 -9.72 -4.47 2.22
CA GLU A 50 -9.68 -3.54 3.35
C GLU A 50 -8.23 -3.09 3.62
N GLU A 51 -8.08 -2.01 4.38
CA GLU A 51 -6.81 -1.32 4.64
C GLU A 51 -5.75 -2.26 5.23
N SER A 52 -6.15 -3.22 6.08
CA SER A 52 -5.25 -4.22 6.66
C SER A 52 -4.65 -5.16 5.60
N ARG A 53 -5.43 -5.54 4.58
CA ARG A 53 -4.97 -6.37 3.46
C ARG A 53 -4.20 -5.55 2.43
N MET A 54 -4.66 -4.32 2.15
CA MET A 54 -3.94 -3.37 1.32
C MET A 54 -2.53 -3.09 1.88
N LEU A 55 -2.41 -2.95 3.20
CA LEU A 55 -1.14 -2.74 3.87
C LEU A 55 -0.20 -3.96 3.74
N LYS A 56 -0.73 -5.19 3.78
CA LYS A 56 0.09 -6.39 3.51
C LYS A 56 0.66 -6.37 2.09
N TYR A 57 -0.17 -6.04 1.10
CA TYR A 57 0.29 -5.90 -0.27
C TYR A 57 1.30 -4.77 -0.45
N LEU A 58 1.13 -3.66 0.27
CA LEU A 58 2.05 -2.54 0.23
C LEU A 58 3.44 -2.90 0.80
N LYS A 59 3.46 -3.64 1.93
CA LYS A 59 4.69 -4.16 2.54
C LYS A 59 5.40 -5.14 1.62
N GLU A 60 4.63 -6.06 1.02
CA GLU A 60 5.16 -7.00 0.03
C GLU A 60 5.73 -6.27 -1.21
N TYR A 61 5.02 -5.27 -1.73
CA TYR A 61 5.50 -4.44 -2.84
C TYR A 61 6.81 -3.71 -2.51
N ALA A 62 6.97 -3.28 -1.26
CA ALA A 62 8.18 -2.65 -0.76
C ALA A 62 9.31 -3.64 -0.42
N GLY A 63 9.09 -4.96 -0.59
CA GLY A 63 10.07 -5.98 -0.21
C GLY A 63 10.25 -6.13 1.31
N GLU A 64 9.34 -5.59 2.12
CA GLU A 64 9.26 -5.83 3.55
C GLU A 64 8.56 -7.19 3.76
N GLU A 65 9.23 -8.30 3.44
CA GLU A 65 8.73 -9.63 3.79
C GLU A 65 8.56 -9.74 5.31
N MET A 66 7.36 -10.14 5.75
CA MET A 66 7.19 -10.73 7.07
C MET A 66 7.68 -12.18 6.98
N GLY A 67 8.88 -12.44 7.52
CA GLY A 67 9.29 -13.80 7.87
C GLY A 67 8.32 -14.45 8.87
#